data_AF-J9EYK7-F1
#
_entry.id   AF-J9EYK7-F1
#
_cell.length_a   1.000
_cell.length_b   1.000
_cell.length_c   1.000
_cell.angle_alpha   90.00
_cell.angle_beta   90.00
_cell.angle_gamma   90.00
#
_symmetry.space_group_name_H-M   'P 1'
#
loop_
_entity.id
_entity.type
_entity.pdbx_description
1 polymer ?
#
loop_
_entity_poly.entity_id
_entity_poly.type
_entity_poly.pdbx_seq_one_letter_code
_entity_poly.pdbx_strand_id
1 'polypeptide(L)'
;TDPELNQYNVIILDEIHERNLSGDFLLGLLRNLVRKRDDLKLILMSATINLQLFQNYFKDTPVIKIAGRLYPIELRYMPIKEHNQYESGKKKAKIDPGPYINILQMIDAKVDSNERGDVLIFLNGVSEISTVAEALKIYAETSKKWIILTLHSTLSTEEQDKVFDIAPLGIRKCILSTNIAETSVTIEQIRFVIDSGKVNLVKFDSKTGMHSLREYWTSQASADQRKGRAGRTGPGICYRLYSQQHFDKMEPFTVSEINRVSLESLAMQIVSMDLGISPLEFPFIERPNMGELEEAVESLWRQGILEAGNTKALTPLGKIIANIPVEIPVAKVLFKCVFLFVYIYACVYLCKRKICNCDVE
;
A
#
# COMPACT_ATOMS: atom_id res chain seq x y z
N THR A 1 -14.17 5.57 23.60
CA THR A 1 -14.13 4.56 22.52
C THR A 1 -15.49 3.91 22.43
N ASP A 2 -16.00 3.65 21.22
CA ASP A 2 -17.27 2.94 20.98
C ASP A 2 -16.93 1.55 20.39
N PRO A 3 -16.69 0.52 21.23
CA PRO A 3 -16.30 -0.81 20.76
C PRO A 3 -17.44 -1.57 20.07
N GLU A 4 -18.68 -1.12 20.27
CA GLU A 4 -19.88 -1.75 19.69
C GLU A 4 -20.30 -1.10 18.38
N LEU A 5 -19.75 0.07 18.03
CA LEU A 5 -20.11 0.86 16.84
C LEU A 5 -21.61 1.15 16.77
N ASN A 6 -22.20 1.53 17.91
CA ASN A 6 -23.66 1.68 18.08
C ASN A 6 -24.27 2.76 17.17
N GLN A 7 -23.46 3.67 16.64
CA GLN A 7 -23.89 4.69 15.69
C GLN A 7 -24.11 4.14 14.26
N TYR A 8 -23.71 2.91 13.98
CA TYR A 8 -23.75 2.33 12.64
C TYR A 8 -24.57 1.03 12.62
N ASN A 9 -25.44 0.89 11.61
CA ASN A 9 -26.15 -0.35 11.32
C ASN A 9 -25.59 -1.07 10.08
N VAL A 10 -24.81 -0.37 9.25
CA VAL A 10 -24.19 -0.95 8.05
C VAL A 10 -22.74 -0.47 7.96
N ILE A 11 -21.82 -1.41 7.79
CA ILE A 11 -20.40 -1.15 7.55
C ILE A 11 -20.03 -1.75 6.20
N ILE A 12 -19.36 -0.96 5.37
CA ILE A 12 -18.86 -1.37 4.07
C ILE A 12 -17.34 -1.29 4.11
N LEU A 13 -16.67 -2.41 3.89
CA LEU A 13 -15.23 -2.46 3.69
C LEU A 13 -14.94 -2.58 2.21
N ASP A 14 -14.29 -1.57 1.64
CA ASP A 14 -13.89 -1.54 0.25
C ASP A 14 -12.45 -2.03 0.05
N GLU A 15 -12.11 -2.42 -1.18
CA GLU A 15 -10.76 -2.81 -1.60
C GLU A 15 -10.12 -3.90 -0.71
N ILE A 16 -10.91 -4.81 -0.14
CA ILE A 16 -10.42 -5.84 0.81
C ILE A 16 -9.41 -6.82 0.19
N HIS A 17 -9.19 -6.77 -1.13
CA HIS A 17 -8.15 -7.54 -1.80
C HIS A 17 -6.74 -6.97 -1.59
N GLU A 18 -6.59 -5.73 -1.14
CA GLU A 18 -5.27 -5.17 -0.81
C GLU A 18 -4.62 -5.90 0.37
N ARG A 19 -5.43 -6.54 1.24
CA ARG A 19 -4.97 -7.35 2.39
C ARG A 19 -3.93 -6.60 3.24
N ASN A 20 -4.20 -5.31 3.48
CA ASN A 20 -3.40 -4.47 4.35
C ASN A 20 -3.66 -4.80 5.83
N LEU A 21 -2.70 -4.48 6.69
CA LEU A 21 -2.69 -4.90 8.09
C LEU A 21 -3.88 -4.34 8.87
N SER A 22 -4.22 -3.08 8.63
CA SER A 22 -5.32 -2.39 9.32
C SER A 22 -6.68 -2.94 8.91
N GLY A 23 -6.88 -3.26 7.63
CA GLY A 23 -8.08 -3.88 7.10
C GLY A 23 -8.28 -5.29 7.62
N ASP A 24 -7.23 -6.12 7.63
CA ASP A 24 -7.27 -7.47 8.20
C ASP A 24 -7.53 -7.45 9.72
N PHE A 25 -6.95 -6.49 10.44
CA PHE A 25 -7.25 -6.26 11.86
C PHE A 25 -8.72 -5.88 12.07
N LEU A 26 -9.24 -4.92 11.29
CA LEU A 26 -10.63 -4.49 11.34
C LEU A 26 -11.60 -5.64 11.01
N LEU A 27 -11.27 -6.49 10.03
CA LEU A 27 -12.04 -7.71 9.72
C LEU A 27 -12.15 -8.63 10.94
N GLY A 28 -11.06 -8.80 11.69
CA GLY A 28 -11.03 -9.55 12.95
C GLY A 28 -12.00 -9.02 14.01
N LEU A 29 -12.03 -7.70 14.19
CA LEU A 29 -12.95 -7.03 15.11
C LEU A 29 -14.40 -7.17 14.67
N LEU A 30 -14.67 -6.85 13.40
CA LEU A 30 -16.03 -6.87 12.85
C LEU A 30 -16.62 -8.27 12.79
N ARG A 31 -15.81 -9.31 12.56
CA ARG A 31 -16.28 -10.70 12.63
C ARG A 31 -16.87 -11.04 13.99
N ASN A 32 -16.25 -10.58 15.07
CA ASN A 32 -16.78 -10.81 16.41
C ASN A 32 -18.00 -9.93 16.68
N LEU A 33 -18.00 -8.68 16.19
CA LEU A 33 -19.09 -7.74 16.40
C LEU A 33 -20.38 -8.16 15.69
N VAL A 34 -20.31 -8.56 14.41
CA VAL A 34 -21.48 -9.03 13.62
C VAL A 34 -22.11 -10.29 14.23
N ARG A 35 -21.35 -11.09 14.98
CA ARG A 35 -21.89 -12.24 15.73
C ARG A 35 -22.60 -11.86 17.03
N LYS A 36 -22.32 -10.69 17.57
CA LYS A 36 -22.94 -10.16 18.80
C LYS A 36 -24.12 -9.24 18.49
N ARG A 37 -24.08 -8.56 17.35
CA ARG A 37 -25.07 -7.57 16.91
C ARG A 37 -25.82 -8.06 15.67
N ASP A 38 -27.00 -8.62 15.88
CA ASP A 38 -27.89 -9.08 14.80
C ASP A 38 -28.41 -7.92 13.92
N ASP A 39 -28.35 -6.69 14.42
CA ASP A 39 -28.77 -5.48 13.70
C ASP A 39 -27.68 -4.89 12.79
N LEU A 40 -26.43 -5.34 12.93
CA LEU A 40 -25.28 -4.83 12.18
C LEU A 40 -25.06 -5.65 10.90
N LYS A 41 -25.02 -4.96 9.76
CA LYS A 41 -24.70 -5.56 8.46
C LYS A 41 -23.27 -5.21 8.05
N LEU A 42 -22.53 -6.22 7.61
CA LEU A 42 -21.18 -6.06 7.04
C LEU A 42 -21.18 -6.40 5.56
N ILE A 43 -20.74 -5.46 4.73
CA ILE A 43 -20.56 -5.64 3.28
C ILE A 43 -19.07 -5.59 2.97
N LEU A 44 -18.58 -6.60 2.26
CA LEU A 44 -17.20 -6.69 1.82
C LEU A 44 -17.15 -6.50 0.30
N MET A 45 -16.50 -5.42 -0.15
CA MET A 45 -16.39 -5.05 -1.57
C MET A 45 -14.97 -5.26 -2.07
N SER A 46 -14.85 -5.81 -3.28
CA SER A 46 -13.55 -6.08 -3.88
C SER A 46 -13.66 -6.32 -5.39
N ALA A 47 -12.69 -5.80 -6.14
CA ALA A 47 -12.54 -6.06 -7.57
C ALA A 47 -11.97 -7.46 -7.86
N THR A 48 -11.01 -7.94 -7.08
CA THR A 48 -10.36 -9.25 -7.27
C THR A 48 -10.14 -9.95 -5.94
N ILE A 49 -11.08 -10.80 -5.53
CA ILE A 49 -11.06 -11.44 -4.21
C ILE A 49 -10.81 -12.96 -4.30
N ASN A 50 -10.01 -13.48 -3.39
CA ASN A 50 -9.98 -14.91 -3.11
C ASN A 50 -11.26 -15.30 -2.35
N LEU A 51 -12.33 -15.62 -3.08
CA LEU A 51 -13.64 -15.93 -2.48
C LEU A 51 -13.57 -17.05 -1.45
N GLN A 52 -12.76 -18.08 -1.69
CA GLN A 52 -12.67 -19.24 -0.80
C GLN A 52 -12.15 -18.86 0.59
N LEU A 53 -11.14 -17.98 0.65
CA LEU A 53 -10.59 -17.49 1.93
C LEU A 53 -11.66 -16.78 2.77
N PHE A 54 -12.40 -15.85 2.16
CA PHE A 54 -13.41 -15.06 2.88
C PHE A 54 -14.65 -15.88 3.24
N GLN A 55 -15.09 -16.77 2.35
CA GLN A 55 -16.21 -17.68 2.63
C GLN A 55 -15.88 -18.63 3.79
N ASN A 56 -14.65 -19.14 3.85
CA ASN A 56 -14.21 -19.98 4.99
C ASN A 56 -14.17 -19.19 6.30
N TYR A 57 -13.79 -17.91 6.25
CA TYR A 57 -13.59 -17.09 7.44
C TYR A 57 -14.90 -16.61 8.09
N PHE A 58 -15.86 -16.14 7.28
CA PHE A 58 -17.17 -15.67 7.76
C PHE A 58 -18.23 -16.78 7.84
N LYS A 59 -18.09 -17.86 7.05
CA LYS A 59 -19.07 -18.96 6.85
C LYS A 59 -20.42 -18.46 6.31
N ASP A 60 -21.06 -19.27 5.45
CA ASP A 60 -22.42 -19.05 4.94
C ASP A 60 -22.72 -17.62 4.41
N THR A 61 -21.71 -16.97 3.84
CA THR A 61 -21.84 -15.58 3.37
C THR A 61 -22.27 -15.55 1.90
N PRO A 62 -23.38 -14.84 1.57
CA PRO A 62 -23.82 -14.71 0.18
C PRO A 62 -22.81 -13.90 -0.64
N VAL A 63 -22.54 -14.35 -1.87
CA VAL A 63 -21.63 -13.68 -2.79
C VAL A 63 -22.43 -13.10 -3.95
N ILE A 64 -22.39 -11.77 -4.10
CA ILE A 64 -23.00 -11.08 -5.24
C ILE A 64 -21.88 -10.75 -6.23
N LYS A 65 -21.97 -11.33 -7.44
CA LYS A 65 -21.03 -11.03 -8.53
C LYS A 65 -21.66 -10.00 -9.46
N ILE A 66 -21.06 -8.82 -9.52
CA ILE A 66 -21.42 -7.77 -10.47
C ILE A 66 -20.49 -7.87 -11.66
N ALA A 67 -21.02 -8.21 -12.84
CA ALA A 67 -20.24 -8.23 -14.06
C ALA A 67 -19.80 -6.79 -14.40
N GLY A 68 -18.49 -6.54 -14.41
CA GLY A 68 -17.95 -5.27 -14.84
C GLY A 68 -18.29 -5.00 -16.30
N ARG A 69 -18.67 -3.75 -16.62
CA ARG A 69 -18.83 -3.31 -18.01
C ARG A 69 -17.49 -2.81 -18.53
N LEU A 70 -16.60 -3.74 -18.87
CA LEU A 70 -15.36 -3.41 -19.56
C LEU A 70 -15.54 -3.54 -21.07
N TYR A 71 -15.00 -2.59 -21.80
CA TYR A 71 -14.82 -2.72 -23.24
C TYR A 71 -13.71 -3.75 -23.54
N PRO A 72 -13.69 -4.34 -24.75
CA PRO A 72 -12.64 -5.29 -25.13
C PRO A 72 -11.24 -4.71 -24.97
N ILE A 73 -10.33 -5.50 -24.39
CA ILE A 73 -8.93 -5.11 -24.17
C ILE A 73 -8.04 -6.09 -24.92
N GLU A 74 -7.28 -5.59 -25.90
CA GLU A 74 -6.26 -6.39 -26.57
C GLU A 74 -5.05 -6.53 -25.64
N LEU A 75 -4.59 -7.76 -25.40
CA LEU A 75 -3.44 -8.04 -24.55
C LEU A 75 -2.22 -8.40 -25.41
N ARG A 76 -1.11 -7.68 -25.23
CA ARG A 76 0.16 -7.94 -25.94
C ARG A 76 1.29 -8.14 -24.94
N TYR A 77 1.99 -9.28 -25.08
CA TYR A 77 3.21 -9.56 -24.32
C TYR A 77 4.43 -9.14 -25.12
N MET A 78 5.25 -8.28 -24.55
CA MET A 78 6.45 -7.67 -25.14
C MET A 78 7.63 -7.84 -24.17
N PRO A 79 8.11 -9.09 -23.96
CA PRO A 79 9.19 -9.34 -23.01
C PRO A 79 10.44 -8.54 -23.38
N ILE A 80 10.97 -7.79 -22.42
CA ILE A 80 12.26 -7.11 -22.57
C ILE A 80 13.36 -8.18 -22.50
N LYS A 81 14.27 -8.19 -23.47
CA LYS A 81 15.43 -9.09 -23.43
C LYS A 81 16.34 -8.64 -22.28
N GLU A 82 16.41 -9.45 -21.22
CA GLU A 82 17.42 -9.26 -20.18
C GLU A 82 18.79 -9.53 -20.83
N HIS A 83 19.59 -8.47 -21.05
CA HIS A 83 21.01 -8.68 -21.28
C HIS A 83 21.59 -9.33 -20.03
N ASN A 84 22.23 -10.50 -20.16
CA ASN A 84 22.82 -11.28 -19.07
C ASN A 84 23.60 -10.39 -18.08
N GLN A 85 22.97 -9.99 -16.97
CA GLN A 85 23.55 -9.13 -15.92
C GLN A 85 24.41 -9.93 -14.93
N TYR A 86 25.11 -10.96 -15.39
CA TYR A 86 25.99 -11.78 -14.53
C TYR A 86 27.43 -11.29 -14.49
N GLU A 87 27.80 -10.24 -15.22
CA GLU A 87 29.15 -9.67 -15.19
C GLU A 87 29.16 -8.23 -14.69
N SER A 88 29.03 -8.05 -13.37
CA SER A 88 29.77 -7.06 -12.56
C SER A 88 28.94 -6.66 -11.33
N GLY A 89 29.38 -7.09 -10.16
CA GLY A 89 28.71 -6.88 -8.87
C GLY A 89 28.70 -5.45 -8.33
N LYS A 90 28.44 -4.40 -9.12
CA LYS A 90 28.28 -3.03 -8.61
C LYS A 90 27.21 -2.24 -9.41
N LYS A 91 26.17 -1.84 -8.66
CA LYS A 91 24.98 -1.02 -9.01
C LYS A 91 23.83 -1.76 -9.70
N LYS A 92 22.63 -1.63 -9.12
CA LYS A 92 21.34 -1.94 -9.76
C LYS A 92 21.36 -1.35 -11.18
N ALA A 93 21.12 -2.17 -12.19
CA ALA A 93 20.95 -1.68 -13.56
C ALA A 93 19.76 -0.71 -13.57
N LYS A 94 20.00 0.52 -14.05
CA LYS A 94 18.95 1.53 -14.24
C LYS A 94 17.94 0.98 -15.25
N ILE A 95 16.65 1.20 -15.02
CA ILE A 95 15.58 0.77 -15.94
C ILE A 95 15.85 1.32 -17.35
N ASP A 96 15.71 0.46 -18.37
CA ASP A 96 15.82 0.88 -19.78
C ASP A 96 14.51 1.57 -20.22
N PRO A 97 14.55 2.86 -20.62
CA PRO A 97 13.38 3.56 -21.12
C PRO A 97 12.98 3.16 -22.56
N GLY A 98 13.86 2.51 -23.32
CA GLY A 98 13.67 2.17 -24.74
C GLY A 98 12.35 1.47 -25.06
N PRO A 99 11.97 0.40 -24.34
CA PRO A 99 10.69 -0.30 -24.56
C PRO A 99 9.46 0.59 -24.42
N TYR A 100 9.47 1.54 -23.47
CA TYR A 100 8.35 2.46 -23.24
C TYR A 100 8.25 3.48 -24.39
N ILE A 101 9.38 4.02 -24.85
CA ILE A 101 9.42 4.93 -26.02
C ILE A 101 8.92 4.22 -27.27
N ASN A 102 9.37 2.98 -27.51
CA ASN A 102 8.96 2.20 -28.67
C ASN A 102 7.44 1.98 -28.70
N ILE A 103 6.81 1.77 -27.54
CA ILE A 103 5.34 1.66 -27.46
C ILE A 103 4.65 2.97 -27.79
N LEU A 104 5.13 4.12 -27.28
CA LEU A 104 4.56 5.42 -27.67
C LEU A 104 4.70 5.68 -29.16
N GLN A 105 5.85 5.37 -29.76
CA GLN A 105 6.08 5.48 -31.20
C GLN A 105 5.14 4.58 -32.01
N MET A 106 4.89 3.34 -31.55
CA MET A 106 3.93 2.44 -32.19
C MET A 106 2.49 2.97 -32.10
N ILE A 107 2.11 3.58 -30.97
CA ILE A 107 0.80 4.21 -30.80
C ILE A 107 0.67 5.39 -31.77
N ASP A 108 1.68 6.27 -31.83
CA ASP A 108 1.68 7.42 -32.73
C ASP A 108 1.64 7.06 -34.21
N ALA A 109 2.17 5.90 -34.58
CA ALA A 109 2.16 5.40 -35.96
C ALA A 109 0.84 4.71 -36.34
N LYS A 110 0.12 4.11 -35.39
CA LYS A 110 -1.10 3.33 -35.65
C LYS A 110 -2.40 4.06 -35.35
N VAL A 111 -2.38 5.05 -34.47
CA VAL A 111 -3.57 5.71 -33.94
C VAL A 111 -3.58 7.17 -34.38
N ASP A 112 -4.60 7.57 -35.13
CA ASP A 112 -4.78 8.94 -35.61
C ASP A 112 -4.74 9.94 -34.44
N SER A 113 -4.05 11.07 -34.59
CA SER A 113 -3.99 12.16 -33.60
C SER A 113 -5.35 12.65 -33.11
N ASN A 114 -6.41 12.52 -33.91
CA ASN A 114 -7.76 12.92 -33.53
C ASN A 114 -8.46 11.92 -32.60
N GLU A 115 -7.97 10.68 -32.50
CA GLU A 115 -8.50 9.70 -31.56
C GLU A 115 -7.92 9.90 -30.15
N ARG A 116 -8.81 10.08 -29.16
CA ARG A 116 -8.40 10.11 -27.76
C ARG A 116 -7.95 8.73 -27.28
N GLY A 117 -7.00 8.72 -26.35
CA GLY A 117 -6.50 7.51 -25.74
C GLY A 117 -5.20 7.78 -24.98
N ASP A 118 -5.34 8.05 -23.69
CA ASP A 118 -4.21 8.29 -22.82
C ASP A 118 -3.48 6.97 -22.49
N VAL A 119 -2.20 7.10 -22.15
CA VAL A 119 -1.32 6.00 -21.76
C VAL A 119 -1.11 6.02 -20.25
N LEU A 120 -1.27 4.88 -19.61
CA LEU A 120 -0.93 4.66 -18.21
C LEU A 120 0.21 3.62 -18.11
N ILE A 121 1.34 4.02 -17.54
CA ILE A 121 2.53 3.18 -17.37
C ILE A 121 2.66 2.80 -15.89
N PHE A 122 2.68 1.51 -15.58
CA PHE A 122 2.91 1.01 -14.23
C PHE A 122 4.40 0.70 -14.00
N LEU A 123 5.00 1.41 -13.04
CA LEU A 123 6.39 1.27 -12.61
C LEU A 123 6.45 1.00 -11.10
N ASN A 124 7.53 0.41 -10.60
CA ASN A 124 7.62 -0.01 -9.20
C ASN A 124 8.07 1.10 -8.24
N GLY A 125 8.62 2.22 -8.71
CA GLY A 125 9.12 3.26 -7.81
C GLY A 125 9.43 4.61 -8.46
N VAL A 126 9.69 5.60 -7.62
CA VAL A 126 9.98 6.99 -8.03
C VAL A 126 11.25 7.07 -8.87
N SER A 127 12.28 6.28 -8.55
CA SER A 127 13.54 6.29 -9.32
C SER A 127 13.34 5.83 -10.76
N GLU A 128 12.53 4.77 -10.94
CA GLU A 128 12.16 4.24 -12.24
C GLU A 128 11.24 5.21 -12.99
N ILE A 129 10.24 5.79 -12.31
CA ILE A 129 9.36 6.84 -12.87
C ILE A 129 10.19 8.01 -13.40
N SER A 130 11.08 8.57 -12.59
CA SER A 130 11.91 9.72 -13.00
C SER A 130 12.79 9.40 -14.22
N THR A 131 13.37 8.20 -14.25
CA THR A 131 14.22 7.76 -15.37
C THR A 131 13.44 7.66 -16.67
N VAL A 132 12.28 7.00 -16.64
CA VAL A 132 11.46 6.82 -17.84
C VAL A 132 10.83 8.15 -18.24
N ALA A 133 10.37 8.96 -17.28
CA ALA A 133 9.77 10.28 -17.54
C ALA A 133 10.76 11.24 -18.24
N GLU A 134 12.02 11.27 -17.82
CA GLU A 134 13.06 12.11 -18.44
C GLU A 134 13.24 11.76 -19.92
N ALA A 135 13.35 10.47 -20.24
CA ALA A 135 13.49 10.00 -21.62
C ALA A 135 12.21 10.24 -22.45
N LEU A 136 11.03 10.05 -21.85
CA LEU A 136 9.75 10.32 -22.51
C LEU A 136 9.51 11.81 -22.77
N LYS A 137 10.01 12.70 -21.91
CA LYS A 137 9.93 14.15 -22.12
C LYS A 137 10.71 14.59 -23.36
N ILE A 138 11.92 14.06 -23.57
CA ILE A 138 12.72 14.32 -24.78
C ILE A 138 11.96 13.88 -26.05
N TYR A 139 11.32 12.71 -25.99
CA TYR A 139 10.48 12.24 -27.10
C TYR A 139 9.23 13.11 -27.30
N ALA A 140 8.61 13.56 -26.21
CA ALA A 140 7.44 14.44 -26.24
C ALA A 140 7.74 15.82 -26.84
N GLU A 141 8.93 16.38 -26.57
CA GLU A 141 9.38 17.65 -27.17
C GLU A 141 9.51 17.55 -28.69
N THR A 142 9.95 16.38 -29.18
CA THR A 142 10.13 16.12 -30.62
C THR A 142 8.80 15.83 -31.30
N SER A 143 7.96 14.98 -30.70
CA SER A 143 6.68 14.56 -31.28
C SER A 143 5.58 15.61 -31.13
N LYS A 144 5.62 16.43 -30.07
CA LYS A 144 4.58 17.39 -29.64
C LYS A 144 3.18 16.79 -29.45
N LYS A 145 3.10 15.47 -29.25
CA LYS A 145 1.84 14.71 -29.12
C LYS A 145 1.51 14.29 -27.70
N TRP A 146 2.46 14.42 -26.77
CA TRP A 146 2.37 13.83 -25.43
C TRP A 146 2.58 14.86 -24.31
N ILE A 147 1.76 14.79 -23.27
CA ILE A 147 1.98 15.43 -21.98
C ILE A 147 2.41 14.35 -21.00
N ILE A 148 3.64 14.45 -20.48
CA ILE A 148 4.20 13.47 -19.55
C ILE A 148 3.88 13.88 -18.12
N LEU A 149 3.15 13.04 -17.39
CA LEU A 149 2.76 13.23 -15.99
C LEU A 149 3.25 12.07 -15.15
N THR A 150 3.51 12.34 -13.87
CA THR A 150 3.93 11.34 -12.88
C THR A 150 2.89 11.24 -11.78
N LEU A 151 2.67 10.05 -11.24
CA LEU A 151 1.72 9.79 -10.17
C LEU A 151 2.32 8.82 -9.14
N HIS A 152 2.70 9.33 -7.97
CA HIS A 152 3.21 8.54 -6.86
C HIS A 152 2.91 9.23 -5.52
N SER A 153 2.98 8.46 -4.43
CA SER A 153 2.54 8.87 -3.09
C SER A 153 3.28 10.07 -2.47
N THR A 154 4.44 10.45 -3.00
CA THR A 154 5.23 11.59 -2.49
C THR A 154 4.91 12.92 -3.18
N LEU A 155 4.03 12.95 -4.17
CA LEU A 155 3.60 14.18 -4.85
C LEU A 155 2.59 14.94 -3.98
N SER A 156 2.57 16.27 -4.11
CA SER A 156 1.52 17.08 -3.46
C SER A 156 0.15 16.79 -4.08
N THR A 157 -0.92 17.11 -3.35
CA THR A 157 -2.29 16.91 -3.86
C THR A 157 -2.51 17.68 -5.18
N GLU A 158 -2.00 18.91 -5.29
CA GLU A 158 -2.14 19.71 -6.52
C GLU A 158 -1.40 19.08 -7.71
N GLU A 159 -0.31 18.36 -7.48
CA GLU A 159 0.42 17.65 -8.54
C GLU A 159 -0.29 16.36 -8.96
N GLN A 160 -0.88 15.65 -8.01
CA GLN A 160 -1.70 14.46 -8.30
C GLN A 160 -2.93 14.85 -9.10
N ASP A 161 -3.56 15.99 -8.80
CA ASP A 161 -4.79 16.43 -9.47
C ASP A 161 -4.60 16.71 -10.97
N LYS A 162 -3.39 17.06 -11.39
CA LYS A 162 -3.05 17.29 -12.82
C LYS A 162 -3.34 16.07 -13.70
N VAL A 163 -3.35 14.87 -13.15
CA VAL A 163 -3.65 13.66 -13.94
C VAL A 163 -5.11 13.58 -14.37
N PHE A 164 -6.02 14.33 -13.72
CA PHE A 164 -7.44 14.38 -14.07
C PHE A 164 -7.76 15.43 -15.14
N ASP A 165 -6.86 16.38 -15.40
CA ASP A 165 -7.06 17.41 -16.41
C ASP A 165 -7.21 16.80 -17.82
N ILE A 166 -8.10 17.38 -18.62
CA ILE A 166 -8.33 16.94 -20.00
C ILE A 166 -7.25 17.55 -20.90
N ALA A 167 -6.54 16.70 -21.66
CA ALA A 167 -5.55 17.18 -22.62
C ALA A 167 -6.21 17.92 -23.81
N PRO A 168 -5.52 18.92 -24.40
CA PRO A 168 -5.98 19.59 -25.62
C PRO A 168 -6.18 18.63 -26.79
N LEU A 169 -6.99 19.03 -27.78
CA LEU A 169 -7.22 18.24 -28.99
C LEU A 169 -5.90 17.97 -29.74
N GLY A 170 -5.69 16.73 -30.16
CA GLY A 170 -4.46 16.29 -30.84
C GLY A 170 -3.30 15.92 -29.91
N ILE A 171 -3.45 16.09 -28.59
CA ILE A 171 -2.45 15.77 -27.58
C ILE A 171 -3.01 14.71 -26.61
N ARG A 172 -2.17 13.77 -26.19
CA ARG A 172 -2.50 12.70 -25.24
C ARG A 172 -1.68 12.85 -23.96
N LYS A 173 -2.19 12.29 -22.86
CA LYS A 173 -1.42 12.15 -21.61
C LYS A 173 -0.69 10.82 -21.60
N CYS A 174 0.53 10.84 -21.10
CA CYS A 174 1.26 9.66 -20.69
C CYS A 174 1.55 9.77 -19.19
N ILE A 175 0.87 8.95 -18.40
CA ILE A 175 0.90 9.00 -16.94
C ILE A 175 1.76 7.84 -16.45
N LEU A 176 2.85 8.15 -15.74
CA LEU A 176 3.73 7.16 -15.13
C LEU A 176 3.37 7.03 -13.65
N SER A 177 2.88 5.85 -13.27
CA SER A 177 2.30 5.63 -11.95
C SER A 177 2.92 4.43 -11.23
N THR A 178 2.94 4.48 -9.90
CA THR A 178 3.03 3.26 -9.07
C THR A 178 1.68 2.55 -9.01
N ASN A 179 1.51 1.61 -8.07
CA ASN A 179 0.25 0.93 -7.79
C ASN A 179 -0.89 1.88 -7.33
N ILE A 180 -0.66 3.17 -7.11
CA ILE A 180 -1.72 4.13 -6.76
C ILE A 180 -2.82 4.22 -7.83
N ALA A 181 -2.48 4.07 -9.11
CA ALA A 181 -3.46 4.01 -10.20
C ALA A 181 -4.08 2.61 -10.39
N GLU A 182 -3.62 1.60 -9.65
CA GLU A 182 -4.12 0.23 -9.72
C GLU A 182 -5.46 0.11 -8.98
N THR A 183 -5.57 0.71 -7.80
CA THR A 183 -6.76 0.67 -6.92
C THR A 183 -7.30 2.07 -6.66
N SER A 184 -6.47 2.96 -6.09
CA SER A 184 -6.89 4.19 -5.39
C SER A 184 -7.41 5.34 -6.26
N VAL A 185 -7.17 5.33 -7.58
CA VAL A 185 -7.52 6.46 -8.46
C VAL A 185 -8.17 6.00 -9.75
N THR A 186 -9.24 6.66 -10.18
CA THR A 186 -9.90 6.42 -11.47
C THR A 186 -9.57 7.50 -12.48
N ILE A 187 -8.53 7.26 -13.29
CA ILE A 187 -8.17 8.15 -14.39
C ILE A 187 -9.02 7.76 -15.61
N GLU A 188 -9.84 8.69 -16.09
CA GLU A 188 -10.65 8.48 -17.29
C GLU A 188 -9.79 8.54 -18.56
N GLN A 189 -10.33 8.06 -19.68
CA GLN A 189 -9.73 8.14 -21.02
C GLN A 189 -8.42 7.35 -21.23
N ILE A 190 -8.00 6.55 -20.24
CA ILE A 190 -6.92 5.57 -20.44
C ILE A 190 -7.38 4.51 -21.44
N ARG A 191 -6.68 4.45 -22.57
CA ARG A 191 -6.91 3.45 -23.63
C ARG A 191 -5.73 2.50 -23.77
N PHE A 192 -4.55 2.92 -23.33
CA PHE A 192 -3.33 2.14 -23.42
C PHE A 192 -2.73 1.96 -22.03
N VAL A 193 -2.44 0.72 -21.66
CA VAL A 193 -1.73 0.40 -20.42
C VAL A 193 -0.40 -0.23 -20.78
N ILE A 194 0.68 0.21 -20.13
CA ILE A 194 1.99 -0.42 -20.21
C ILE A 194 2.35 -0.92 -18.80
N ASP A 195 2.42 -2.24 -18.63
CA ASP A 195 2.70 -2.87 -17.34
C ASP A 195 4.12 -3.44 -17.32
N SER A 196 4.97 -2.90 -16.45
CA SER A 196 6.32 -3.43 -16.20
C SER A 196 6.31 -4.79 -15.51
N GLY A 197 5.20 -5.16 -14.85
CA GLY A 197 5.07 -6.39 -14.08
C GLY A 197 5.74 -6.34 -12.71
N LYS A 198 6.36 -5.22 -12.33
CA LYS A 198 7.08 -5.07 -11.07
C LYS A 198 6.27 -4.28 -10.04
N VAL A 199 6.53 -4.55 -8.77
CA VAL A 199 6.00 -3.83 -7.63
C VAL A 199 7.03 -3.79 -6.52
N ASN A 200 7.09 -2.68 -5.79
CA ASN A 200 7.92 -2.58 -4.59
C ASN A 200 7.04 -2.81 -3.37
N LEU A 201 7.41 -3.80 -2.55
CA LEU A 201 6.69 -4.16 -1.34
C LEU A 201 7.60 -4.02 -0.12
N VAL A 202 7.03 -3.52 0.97
CA VAL A 202 7.71 -3.50 2.27
C VAL A 202 7.88 -4.95 2.74
N LYS A 203 9.11 -5.27 3.17
CA LYS A 203 9.47 -6.52 3.83
C LYS A 203 10.27 -6.22 5.09
N PHE A 204 9.78 -6.74 6.21
CA PHE A 204 10.49 -6.76 7.47
C PHE A 204 11.56 -7.86 7.47
N ASP A 205 12.74 -7.52 7.95
CA ASP A 205 13.84 -8.45 8.15
C ASP A 205 14.05 -8.66 9.65
N SER A 206 13.62 -9.82 10.16
CA SER A 206 13.66 -10.16 11.59
C SER A 206 15.06 -10.17 12.19
N LYS A 207 16.12 -10.38 11.38
CA LYS A 207 17.50 -10.38 11.87
C LYS A 207 18.03 -8.97 12.11
N THR A 208 17.63 -8.03 11.27
CA THR A 208 18.08 -6.64 11.36
C THR A 208 17.08 -5.74 12.11
N GLY A 209 15.85 -6.20 12.31
CA GLY A 209 14.77 -5.43 12.89
C GLY A 209 14.31 -4.26 12.02
N MET A 210 14.63 -4.28 10.71
CA MET A 210 14.37 -3.17 9.80
C MET A 210 13.38 -3.52 8.70
N HIS A 211 12.55 -2.55 8.34
CA HIS A 211 11.73 -2.58 7.15
C HIS A 211 12.57 -2.15 5.93
N SER A 212 12.50 -2.95 4.87
CA SER A 212 13.16 -2.64 3.60
C SER A 212 12.15 -2.72 2.46
N LEU A 213 12.22 -1.76 1.53
CA LEU A 213 11.46 -1.83 0.30
C LEU A 213 12.19 -2.73 -0.69
N ARG A 214 11.55 -3.83 -1.11
CA ARG A 214 12.13 -4.78 -2.06
C ARG A 214 11.26 -4.90 -3.30
N GLU A 215 11.92 -5.13 -4.42
CA GLU A 215 11.27 -5.35 -5.71
C GLU A 215 10.78 -6.80 -5.82
N TYR A 216 9.54 -6.96 -6.27
CA TYR A 216 8.91 -8.24 -6.56
C TYR A 216 8.18 -8.17 -7.89
N TRP A 217 7.87 -9.34 -8.43
CA TRP A 217 6.85 -9.47 -9.47
C TRP A 217 5.47 -9.22 -8.89
N THR A 218 4.62 -8.58 -9.67
CA THR A 218 3.21 -8.38 -9.33
C THR A 218 2.45 -9.70 -9.32
N SER A 219 1.27 -9.73 -8.72
CA SER A 219 0.38 -10.90 -8.79
C SER A 219 -0.42 -10.91 -10.08
N GLN A 220 -0.96 -12.07 -10.45
CA GLN A 220 -1.86 -12.18 -11.61
C GLN A 220 -3.09 -11.28 -11.44
N ALA A 221 -3.68 -11.26 -10.24
CA ALA A 221 -4.79 -10.38 -9.90
C ALA A 221 -4.45 -8.90 -10.12
N SER A 222 -3.32 -8.43 -9.58
CA SER A 222 -2.86 -7.04 -9.76
C SER A 222 -2.61 -6.70 -11.24
N ALA A 223 -1.92 -7.58 -11.98
CA ALA A 223 -1.68 -7.39 -13.41
C ALA A 223 -2.99 -7.36 -14.23
N ASP A 224 -4.03 -8.07 -13.80
CA ASP A 224 -5.35 -8.04 -14.43
C ASP A 224 -6.15 -6.78 -14.07
N GLN A 225 -6.00 -6.25 -12.86
CA GLN A 225 -6.54 -4.94 -12.50
C GLN A 225 -5.90 -3.81 -13.32
N ARG A 226 -4.56 -3.83 -13.45
CA ARG A 226 -3.81 -2.89 -14.30
C ARG A 226 -4.29 -2.94 -15.74
N LYS A 227 -4.43 -4.14 -16.32
CA LYS A 227 -5.03 -4.36 -17.65
C LYS A 227 -6.42 -3.73 -17.75
N GLY A 228 -7.27 -3.95 -16.75
CA GLY A 228 -8.64 -3.42 -16.69
C GLY A 228 -8.75 -1.90 -16.80
N ARG A 229 -7.68 -1.15 -16.47
CA ARG A 229 -7.65 0.31 -16.62
C ARG A 229 -7.77 0.78 -18.08
N ALA A 230 -7.35 -0.04 -19.05
CA ALA A 230 -7.46 0.28 -20.48
C ALA A 230 -8.90 0.14 -21.03
N GLY A 231 -9.78 -0.59 -20.36
CA GLY A 231 -11.11 -0.95 -20.88
C GLY A 231 -12.28 -0.19 -20.27
N ARG A 232 -12.04 0.90 -19.54
CA ARG A 232 -13.10 1.61 -18.80
C ARG A 232 -13.97 2.50 -19.67
N THR A 233 -13.37 3.27 -20.57
CA THR A 233 -14.09 4.25 -21.41
C THR A 233 -14.30 3.78 -22.85
N GLY A 234 -13.52 2.80 -23.32
CA GLY A 234 -13.59 2.29 -24.69
C GLY A 234 -12.62 1.13 -24.92
N PRO A 235 -12.58 0.55 -26.13
CA PRO A 235 -11.66 -0.53 -26.46
C PRO A 235 -10.20 -0.10 -26.31
N GLY A 236 -9.42 -0.89 -25.57
CA GLY A 236 -8.06 -0.54 -25.19
C GLY A 236 -7.03 -1.63 -25.49
N ILE A 237 -5.75 -1.31 -25.25
CA ILE A 237 -4.64 -2.25 -25.40
C ILE A 237 -3.80 -2.24 -24.13
N CYS A 238 -3.49 -3.43 -23.60
CA CYS A 238 -2.54 -3.62 -22.51
C CYS A 238 -1.26 -4.26 -23.05
N TYR A 239 -0.13 -3.57 -22.86
CA TYR A 239 1.21 -4.04 -23.17
C TYR A 239 1.89 -4.53 -21.89
N ARG A 240 2.14 -5.83 -21.76
CA ARG A 240 2.90 -6.42 -20.66
C ARG A 240 4.36 -6.56 -21.07
N LEU A 241 5.28 -5.94 -20.35
CA LEU A 241 6.72 -5.95 -20.67
C LEU A 241 7.47 -7.21 -20.22
N TYR A 242 6.72 -8.29 -19.99
CA TYR A 242 7.16 -9.61 -19.58
C TYR A 242 6.50 -10.66 -20.49
N SER A 243 6.95 -11.92 -20.42
CA SER A 243 6.39 -12.99 -21.26
C SER A 243 5.13 -13.59 -20.64
N GLN A 244 4.30 -14.24 -21.46
CA GLN A 244 3.15 -15.03 -20.98
C GLN A 244 3.60 -16.11 -19.99
N GLN A 245 4.68 -16.84 -20.30
CA GLN A 245 5.23 -17.86 -19.41
C GLN A 245 5.65 -17.31 -18.04
N HIS A 246 6.08 -16.05 -18.00
CA HIS A 246 6.42 -15.40 -16.75
C HIS A 246 5.17 -15.02 -15.96
N PHE A 247 4.13 -14.49 -16.62
CA PHE A 247 2.81 -14.24 -16.02
C PHE A 247 2.21 -15.50 -15.40
N ASP A 248 2.27 -16.63 -16.10
CA ASP A 248 1.72 -17.91 -15.63
C ASP A 248 2.43 -18.43 -14.36
N LYS A 249 3.67 -18.00 -14.13
CA LYS A 249 4.46 -18.31 -12.93
C LYS A 249 4.27 -17.32 -11.78
N MET A 250 3.60 -16.18 -12.01
CA MET A 250 3.31 -15.23 -10.95
C MET A 250 2.29 -15.81 -9.98
N GLU A 251 2.38 -15.39 -8.71
CA GLU A 251 1.38 -15.77 -7.71
C GLU A 251 0.00 -15.23 -8.10
N PRO A 252 -1.09 -16.00 -7.88
CA PRO A 252 -2.44 -15.56 -8.22
C PRO A 252 -2.85 -14.26 -7.52
N PHE A 253 -2.44 -14.09 -6.26
CA PHE A 253 -2.77 -12.95 -5.42
C PHE A 253 -1.53 -12.42 -4.70
N THR A 254 -1.52 -11.13 -4.39
CA THR A 254 -0.45 -10.50 -3.62
C THR A 254 -0.45 -11.05 -2.19
N VAL A 255 0.74 -11.36 -1.66
CA VAL A 255 0.89 -11.81 -0.27
C VAL A 255 0.42 -10.72 0.70
N SER A 256 -0.42 -11.11 1.64
CA SER A 256 -0.99 -10.25 2.68
C SER A 256 0.09 -9.52 3.48
N GLU A 257 -0.20 -8.29 3.89
CA GLU A 257 0.78 -7.44 4.59
C GLU A 257 1.20 -8.04 5.94
N ILE A 258 0.27 -8.74 6.62
CA ILE A 258 0.53 -9.43 7.89
C ILE A 258 1.70 -10.42 7.81
N ASN A 259 1.98 -10.99 6.64
CA ASN A 259 3.08 -11.94 6.43
C ASN A 259 4.38 -11.26 5.97
N ARG A 260 4.43 -9.92 5.93
CA ARG A 260 5.55 -9.14 5.37
C ARG A 260 6.07 -8.05 6.30
N VAL A 261 5.35 -7.71 7.38
CA VAL A 261 5.68 -6.59 8.27
C VAL A 261 5.87 -7.06 9.72
N SER A 262 6.49 -6.23 10.56
CA SER A 262 6.57 -6.48 11.99
C SER A 262 5.17 -6.49 12.62
N LEU A 263 4.92 -7.48 13.48
CA LEU A 263 3.64 -7.66 14.17
C LEU A 263 3.58 -6.92 15.51
N GLU A 264 4.63 -6.20 15.92
CA GLU A 264 4.66 -5.48 17.20
C GLU A 264 3.54 -4.44 17.31
N SER A 265 3.39 -3.60 16.29
CA SER A 265 2.35 -2.56 16.25
C SER A 265 0.95 -3.17 16.27
N LEU A 266 0.73 -4.26 15.54
CA LEU A 266 -0.55 -4.99 15.52
C LEU A 266 -0.86 -5.63 16.89
N ALA A 267 0.12 -6.32 17.48
CA ALA A 267 -0.03 -6.94 18.80
C ALA A 267 -0.33 -5.88 19.87
N MET A 268 0.36 -4.74 19.85
CA MET A 268 0.07 -3.63 20.75
C MET A 268 -1.34 -3.07 20.55
N GLN A 269 -1.80 -2.91 19.29
CA GLN A 269 -3.16 -2.44 18.99
C GLN A 269 -4.23 -3.41 19.49
N ILE A 270 -4.04 -4.73 19.33
CA ILE A 270 -4.96 -5.75 19.85
C ILE A 270 -5.10 -5.62 21.37
N VAL A 271 -3.98 -5.50 22.08
CA VAL A 271 -3.99 -5.36 23.55
C VAL A 271 -4.58 -4.00 23.97
N SER A 272 -4.29 -2.93 23.22
CA SER A 272 -4.81 -1.59 23.52
C SER A 272 -6.32 -1.47 23.43
N MET A 273 -6.98 -2.33 22.66
CA MET A 273 -8.44 -2.36 22.58
C MET A 273 -9.11 -3.02 23.79
N ASP A 274 -8.33 -3.59 24.72
CA ASP A 274 -8.82 -4.20 25.96
C ASP A 274 -9.91 -5.26 25.73
N LEU A 275 -9.73 -6.07 24.69
CA LEU A 275 -10.69 -7.11 24.30
C LEU A 275 -10.67 -8.33 25.24
N GLY A 276 -9.72 -8.40 26.17
CA GLY A 276 -9.46 -9.59 27.01
C GLY A 276 -8.88 -10.79 26.26
N ILE A 277 -8.50 -10.60 24.99
CA ILE A 277 -7.98 -11.65 24.09
C ILE A 277 -6.48 -11.42 23.91
N SER A 278 -5.70 -12.51 23.92
CA SER A 278 -4.27 -12.42 23.58
C SER A 278 -4.09 -12.17 22.08
N PRO A 279 -3.07 -11.43 21.63
CA PRO A 279 -2.73 -11.34 20.21
C PRO A 279 -2.62 -12.72 19.51
N LEU A 280 -2.19 -13.75 20.25
CA LEU A 280 -2.09 -15.15 19.77
C LEU A 280 -3.44 -15.82 19.50
N GLU A 281 -4.51 -15.34 20.15
CA GLU A 281 -5.88 -15.86 20.06
C GLU A 281 -6.75 -15.03 19.11
N PHE A 282 -6.22 -13.93 18.56
CA PHE A 282 -6.98 -13.02 17.72
C PHE A 282 -7.49 -13.73 16.45
N PRO A 283 -8.74 -13.50 16.02
CA PRO A 283 -9.34 -14.21 14.91
C PRO A 283 -8.87 -13.64 13.56
N PHE A 284 -7.60 -13.80 13.22
CA PHE A 284 -7.10 -13.38 11.91
C PHE A 284 -7.80 -14.12 10.76
N ILE A 285 -8.08 -13.41 9.66
CA ILE A 285 -8.56 -14.03 8.41
C ILE A 285 -7.57 -15.05 7.86
N GLU A 286 -6.28 -14.74 8.00
CA GLU A 286 -5.16 -15.59 7.66
C GLU A 286 -4.17 -15.50 8.82
N ARG A 287 -3.82 -16.64 9.41
CA ARG A 287 -2.94 -16.64 10.58
C ARG A 287 -1.52 -16.23 10.16
N PRO A 288 -0.88 -15.29 10.88
CA PRO A 288 0.53 -15.00 10.66
C PRO A 288 1.40 -16.19 11.06
N ASN A 289 2.69 -16.09 10.75
CA ASN A 289 3.69 -16.96 11.36
C ASN A 289 3.65 -16.80 12.89
N MET A 290 3.26 -17.87 13.59
CA MET A 290 3.10 -17.83 15.05
C MET A 290 4.42 -17.52 15.77
N GLY A 291 5.57 -17.97 15.26
CA GLY A 291 6.86 -17.65 15.86
C GLY A 291 7.21 -16.17 15.73
N GLU A 292 6.83 -15.51 14.63
CA GLU A 292 7.02 -14.06 14.45
C GLU A 292 6.07 -13.26 15.37
N LEU A 293 4.85 -13.76 15.58
CA LEU A 293 3.89 -13.13 16.49
C LEU A 293 4.31 -13.28 17.96
N GLU A 294 4.82 -14.45 18.36
CA GLU A 294 5.38 -14.68 19.69
C GLU A 294 6.58 -13.77 19.96
N GLU A 295 7.53 -13.69 19.02
CA GLU A 295 8.69 -12.78 19.12
C GLU A 295 8.26 -11.31 19.23
N ALA A 296 7.22 -10.90 18.49
CA ALA A 296 6.67 -9.55 18.58
C ALA A 296 6.08 -9.27 19.99
N VAL A 297 5.34 -10.22 20.56
CA VAL A 297 4.79 -10.09 21.93
C VAL A 297 5.92 -10.05 22.96
N GLU A 298 6.94 -10.91 22.83
CA GLU A 298 8.11 -10.89 23.71
C GLU A 298 8.93 -9.60 23.58
N SER A 299 9.03 -9.04 22.37
CA SER A 299 9.65 -7.74 22.13
C SER A 299 8.91 -6.62 22.87
N LEU A 300 7.57 -6.57 22.76
CA LEU A 300 6.75 -5.59 23.49
C LEU A 300 6.94 -5.68 25.02
N TRP A 301 7.06 -6.90 25.54
CA TRP A 301 7.39 -7.11 26.96
C TRP A 301 8.79 -6.61 27.32
N ARG A 302 9.84 -6.99 26.57
CA ARG A 302 11.22 -6.50 26.76
C ARG A 302 11.31 -4.98 26.67
N GLN A 303 10.46 -4.35 25.86
CA GLN A 303 10.40 -2.91 25.67
C GLN A 303 9.64 -2.16 26.79
N GLY A 304 9.03 -2.87 27.74
CA GLY A 304 8.24 -2.30 28.85
C GLY A 304 6.86 -1.80 28.43
N ILE A 305 6.33 -2.27 27.29
CA ILE A 305 5.03 -1.88 26.76
C ILE A 305 3.93 -2.80 27.32
N LEU A 306 4.20 -4.10 27.40
CA LEU A 306 3.33 -5.07 28.06
C LEU A 306 3.75 -5.29 29.52
N GLU A 307 2.77 -5.60 30.37
CA GLU A 307 3.01 -6.00 31.75
C GLU A 307 3.77 -7.32 31.84
N ALA A 308 4.58 -7.50 32.88
CA ALA A 308 5.43 -8.68 33.00
C ALA A 308 4.60 -9.96 33.17
N GLY A 309 4.85 -10.94 32.29
CA GLY A 309 4.10 -12.21 32.27
C GLY A 309 2.65 -12.09 31.79
N ASN A 310 2.24 -10.94 31.27
CA ASN A 310 0.87 -10.71 30.78
C ASN A 310 0.87 -10.33 29.30
N THR A 311 0.17 -11.11 28.47
CA THR A 311 0.03 -10.85 27.03
C THR A 311 -1.21 -10.03 26.67
N LYS A 312 -1.99 -9.62 27.68
CA LYS A 312 -3.31 -8.99 27.55
C LYS A 312 -3.40 -7.60 28.19
N ALA A 313 -2.33 -7.12 28.84
CA ALA A 313 -2.34 -5.81 29.50
C ALA A 313 -1.13 -4.95 29.11
N LEU A 314 -1.41 -3.68 28.80
CA LEU A 314 -0.40 -2.65 28.58
C LEU A 314 0.01 -2.00 29.91
N THR A 315 1.30 -1.69 30.04
CA THR A 315 1.81 -0.81 31.09
C THR A 315 1.28 0.63 30.90
N PRO A 316 1.42 1.52 31.90
CA PRO A 316 1.10 2.94 31.72
C PRO A 316 1.86 3.58 30.54
N LEU A 317 3.11 3.17 30.31
CA LEU A 317 3.89 3.58 29.15
C LEU A 317 3.26 3.06 27.85
N GLY A 318 2.89 1.77 27.82
CA GLY A 318 2.26 1.16 26.66
C GLY A 318 0.93 1.83 26.28
N LYS A 319 0.10 2.19 27.27
CA LYS A 319 -1.15 2.93 27.04
C LYS A 319 -0.92 4.30 26.40
N ILE A 320 0.16 5.00 26.76
CA ILE A 320 0.51 6.29 26.14
C ILE A 320 1.01 6.07 24.72
N ILE A 321 1.95 5.14 24.53
CA ILE A 321 2.54 4.84 23.22
C ILE A 321 1.47 4.39 22.21
N ALA A 322 0.51 3.56 22.63
CA ALA A 322 -0.56 3.07 21.76
C ALA A 322 -1.46 4.20 21.19
N ASN A 323 -1.48 5.37 21.82
CA ASN A 323 -2.23 6.55 21.34
C ASN A 323 -1.42 7.45 20.40
N ILE A 324 -0.15 7.15 20.13
CA ILE A 324 0.70 7.95 19.23
C ILE A 324 0.71 7.28 17.84
N PRO A 325 0.35 7.99 16.75
CA PRO A 325 0.23 7.41 15.41
C PRO A 325 1.59 7.27 14.70
N VAL A 326 2.58 6.67 15.38
CA VAL A 326 3.93 6.43 14.85
C VAL A 326 4.42 5.05 15.32
N GLU A 327 5.50 4.55 14.71
CA GLU A 327 6.12 3.29 15.12
C GLU A 327 6.60 3.34 16.58
N ILE A 328 6.54 2.20 17.27
CA ILE A 328 6.88 2.06 18.69
C ILE A 328 8.24 2.70 19.06
N PRO A 329 9.34 2.48 18.32
CA PRO A 329 10.61 3.12 18.64
C PRO A 329 10.54 4.65 18.59
N VAL A 330 9.84 5.20 17.59
CA VAL A 330 9.63 6.64 17.41
C VAL A 330 8.75 7.18 18.54
N ALA A 331 7.68 6.49 18.89
CA ALA A 331 6.78 6.87 19.98
C ALA A 331 7.51 6.92 21.34
N LYS A 332 8.42 5.96 21.59
CA LYS A 332 9.28 5.96 22.79
C LYS A 332 10.23 7.13 22.81
N VAL A 333 10.83 7.49 21.68
CA VAL A 333 11.71 8.67 21.58
C VAL A 333 10.90 9.94 21.84
N LEU A 334 9.75 10.11 21.21
CA LEU A 334 8.86 11.25 21.44
C LEU A 334 8.44 11.38 22.90
N PHE A 335 8.02 10.27 23.52
CA PHE A 335 7.66 10.23 24.93
C PHE A 335 8.83 10.65 25.84
N LYS A 336 10.03 10.12 25.59
CA LYS A 336 11.25 10.52 26.31
C LYS A 336 11.58 11.98 26.10
N CYS A 337 11.46 12.51 24.88
CA CYS A 337 11.71 13.92 24.58
C CYS A 337 10.76 14.86 25.33
N VAL A 338 9.46 14.53 25.39
CA VAL A 338 8.48 15.31 26.16
C VAL A 338 8.82 15.28 27.65
N PHE A 339 9.14 14.10 28.19
CA PHE A 339 9.57 13.97 29.60
C PHE A 339 10.85 14.76 29.89
N LEU A 340 11.86 14.68 29.02
CA LEU A 340 13.11 15.44 29.14
C LEU A 340 12.85 16.94 29.03
N PHE A 341 11.97 17.40 28.14
CA PHE A 341 11.65 18.81 28.00
C PHE A 341 10.93 19.35 29.23
N VAL A 342 9.94 18.61 29.76
CA VAL A 342 9.26 18.95 31.02
C VAL A 342 10.25 18.91 32.19
N TYR A 343 11.17 17.94 32.22
CA TYR A 343 12.18 17.84 33.28
C TYR A 343 13.18 19.00 33.22
N ILE A 344 13.66 19.37 32.02
CA ILE A 344 14.52 20.54 31.82
C ILE A 344 13.77 21.81 32.22
N TYR A 345 12.51 21.96 31.83
CA TYR A 345 11.70 23.13 32.18
C TYR A 345 11.43 23.21 33.69
N ALA A 346 11.11 22.07 34.33
CA ALA A 346 10.92 21.96 35.77
C ALA A 346 12.23 22.22 36.53
N CYS A 347 13.37 21.70 36.05
CA CYS A 347 14.68 21.99 36.60
C CYS A 347 15.04 23.47 36.45
N VAL A 348 14.79 24.10 35.30
CA VAL A 348 15.00 25.55 35.09
C VAL A 348 14.08 26.38 35.98
N TYR A 349 12.82 25.98 36.14
CA TYR A 349 11.84 26.64 37.00
C TYR A 349 12.21 26.51 38.48
N LEU A 350 12.63 25.32 38.92
CA LEU A 350 13.11 25.07 40.29
C LEU A 350 14.45 25.76 40.57
N CYS A 351 15.35 25.86 39.57
CA CYS A 351 16.61 26.60 39.68
C CYS A 351 16.34 28.11 39.80
N LYS A 352 15.42 28.67 39.01
CA LYS A 352 14.96 30.06 39.17
C LYS A 352 14.36 30.33 40.55
N ARG A 353 13.60 29.38 41.11
CA ARG A 353 13.04 29.51 42.47
C ARG A 353 14.09 29.40 43.58
N LYS A 354 15.14 28.59 43.41
CA LYS A 354 16.25 28.52 44.36
C LYS A 354 17.15 29.76 44.34
N ILE A 355 17.35 30.39 43.17
CA ILE A 355 18.15 31.62 43.05
C ILE A 355 17.43 32.83 43.70
N CYS A 356 16.10 32.91 43.66
CA CYS A 356 15.35 34.00 44.31
C CYS A 356 15.22 33.91 45.84
N ASN A 357 15.70 32.83 46.48
CA ASN A 357 15.62 32.64 47.94
C ASN A 357 16.99 32.73 48.65
N CYS A 358 18.03 33.26 47.99
CA CYS A 358 19.38 33.38 48.56
C CYS A 358 19.81 34.82 48.94
N ASP A 359 18.93 35.81 48.88
CA ASP A 359 19.23 37.19 49.34
C ASP A 359 18.20 37.67 50.37
N VAL A 360 18.18 37.08 51.57
CA VAL A 360 17.80 37.78 52.82
C VAL A 360 18.49 37.08 53.99
N GLU A 361 19.68 37.53 54.36
CA GLU A 361 20.12 37.70 55.75
C GLU A 361 21.18 38.80 55.84
#